data_AF-A0A4Q5LYW2-F1
#
_entry.id   AF-A0A4Q5LYW2-F1
#
_cell.length_a   1.000
_cell.length_b   1.000
_cell.length_c   1.000
_cell.angle_alpha   90.00
_cell.angle_beta   90.00
_cell.angle_gamma   90.00
#
_symmetry.space_group_name_H-M   'P 1'
#
loop_
_entity.id
_entity.type
_entity.pdbx_description
1 polymer ?
#
loop_
_entity_poly.entity_id
_entity_poly.type
_entity_poly.pdbx_seq_one_letter_code
_entity_poly.pdbx_strand_id
1 'polypeptide(L)'
;MKKLLFLFLLSYTTFAQSTQKKIDSVRVLLEKVYNEKNAAGIYELTGESFRKQLPETEINKVITRLHAELGLWKSSEFQKNTDGVAYYKGVFDKTNQNVYLGLDNQDKIATLLFQPYTGDKPKKDYPVATDNKMVTPLDLKVDSIVRPYIQWKHTVGVALAIIKDGKVYTYNYGETKRDNKTLPDPDKTLYEIGSISKTFTAVLLADEVVKGKMSLDDPINKYLPDSIGNMTYNGVPITLKTLSNHSSGFPRLPINLYKKGDPADDPYKNYDTQRMYTYLKNFKPYREVGINYEYSNFAVGLLGNILALQNHISYEKLMEERITKPLKMTHTFVTIPSKQASDFAQGYNEKGEATAPWDLNTLVGAGGIRSTVNDLVKYINAHMDKAPEKLQKAIDLTHQVTFEKGQTIIGLGWHTGKMKEQTIFQHSGGTGGFRTLVAFDKENKIGVMVLSNTAEEVALMGFALLKK
;
A
#
# COMPACT_ATOMS: atom_id res chain seq x y z
N MET A 1 -13.69 6.49 4.37
CA MET A 1 -13.24 7.01 3.06
C MET A 1 -11.94 7.78 3.26
N LYS A 2 -10.79 7.18 2.94
CA LYS A 2 -9.47 7.85 2.86
C LYS A 2 -8.95 7.57 1.45
N LYS A 3 -9.18 8.47 0.50
CA LYS A 3 -8.51 8.39 -0.81
C LYS A 3 -7.21 9.19 -0.66
N LEU A 4 -6.11 8.49 -0.41
CA LEU A 4 -4.77 9.09 -0.47
C LEU A 4 -4.49 9.45 -1.94
N LEU A 5 -4.29 10.74 -2.20
CA LEU A 5 -3.68 11.23 -3.42
C LEU A 5 -2.16 11.24 -3.16
N PHE A 6 -1.39 10.41 -3.85
CA PHE A 6 0.07 10.50 -3.85
C PHE A 6 0.50 11.25 -5.10
N LEU A 7 1.24 12.34 -4.92
CA LEU A 7 1.89 13.09 -5.99
C LEU A 7 3.35 13.29 -5.57
N PHE A 8 4.30 12.71 -6.30
CA PHE A 8 5.73 12.91 -6.10
C PHE A 8 6.31 13.62 -7.32
N LEU A 9 6.89 14.80 -7.12
CA LEU A 9 7.87 15.38 -8.03
C LEU A 9 8.84 16.25 -7.22
N LEU A 10 10.05 15.74 -7.03
CA LEU A 10 11.17 16.44 -6.37
C LEU A 10 12.15 16.90 -7.46
N SER A 11 12.28 18.21 -7.64
CA SER A 11 13.42 18.85 -8.31
C SER A 11 14.31 19.52 -7.27
N TYR A 12 15.63 19.32 -7.36
CA TYR A 12 16.61 19.78 -6.38
C TYR A 12 17.22 21.12 -6.74
N THR A 13 17.41 21.99 -5.74
CA THR A 13 18.65 22.77 -5.52
C THR A 13 18.78 23.15 -4.06
N THR A 14 20.00 23.03 -3.52
CA THR A 14 20.41 23.41 -2.15
C THR A 14 20.50 24.92 -1.98
N PHE A 15 19.77 25.52 -1.02
CA PHE A 15 20.10 26.80 -0.33
C PHE A 15 19.11 27.00 0.85
N ALA A 16 19.44 26.53 2.06
CA ALA A 16 18.42 26.22 3.08
C ALA A 16 17.72 27.44 3.75
N GLN A 17 18.30 28.64 3.75
CA GLN A 17 17.74 29.77 4.55
C GLN A 17 17.01 30.83 3.72
N SER A 18 17.46 31.11 2.50
CA SER A 18 16.74 32.00 1.56
C SER A 18 15.49 31.33 0.98
N THR A 19 15.54 30.02 0.77
CA THR A 19 14.45 29.23 0.20
C THR A 19 13.24 29.16 1.13
N GLN A 20 13.43 29.00 2.44
CA GLN A 20 12.30 28.94 3.39
C GLN A 20 11.46 30.22 3.39
N LYS A 21 12.09 31.40 3.39
CA LYS A 21 11.37 32.69 3.35
C LYS A 21 10.50 32.84 2.11
N LYS A 22 11.00 32.36 0.95
CA LYS A 22 10.24 32.35 -0.30
C LYS A 22 9.05 31.39 -0.20
N ILE A 23 9.27 30.18 0.31
CA ILE A 23 8.19 29.21 0.53
C ILE A 23 7.13 29.79 1.47
N ASP A 24 7.52 30.47 2.56
CA ASP A 24 6.59 31.11 3.49
C ASP A 24 5.74 32.19 2.82
N SER A 25 6.35 32.98 1.93
CA SER A 25 5.66 34.04 1.18
C SER A 25 4.65 33.47 0.18
N VAL A 26 5.04 32.41 -0.55
CA VAL A 26 4.13 31.69 -1.45
C VAL A 26 3.00 31.01 -0.66
N ARG A 27 3.27 30.46 0.52
CA ARG A 27 2.25 29.89 1.42
C ARG A 27 1.22 30.95 1.84
N VAL A 28 1.64 32.15 2.24
CA VAL A 28 0.70 33.25 2.57
C VAL A 28 -0.24 33.52 1.40
N LEU A 29 0.33 33.63 0.19
CA LEU A 29 -0.45 33.93 -1.00
C LEU A 29 -1.40 32.78 -1.33
N LEU A 30 -0.93 31.54 -1.25
CA LEU A 30 -1.72 30.33 -1.44
C LEU A 30 -2.90 30.26 -0.46
N GLU A 31 -2.70 30.55 0.82
CA GLU A 31 -3.78 30.60 1.82
C GLU A 31 -4.86 31.61 1.45
N LYS A 32 -4.43 32.81 1.01
CA LYS A 32 -5.33 33.86 0.56
C LYS A 32 -6.16 33.40 -0.64
N VAL A 33 -5.52 32.97 -1.72
CA VAL A 33 -6.24 32.56 -2.95
C VAL A 33 -7.06 31.29 -2.75
N TYR A 34 -6.64 30.39 -1.86
CA TYR A 34 -7.44 29.26 -1.39
C TYR A 34 -8.73 29.75 -0.75
N ASN A 35 -8.66 30.63 0.25
CA ASN A 35 -9.85 31.12 0.96
C ASN A 35 -10.80 31.93 0.06
N GLU A 36 -10.27 32.62 -0.93
CA GLU A 36 -11.05 33.32 -1.97
C GLU A 36 -11.73 32.36 -2.97
N LYS A 37 -11.47 31.05 -2.88
CA LYS A 37 -11.87 30.03 -3.87
C LYS A 37 -11.39 30.37 -5.29
N ASN A 38 -10.28 31.10 -5.39
CA ASN A 38 -9.70 31.56 -6.64
C ASN A 38 -8.77 30.49 -7.22
N ALA A 39 -9.36 29.51 -7.94
CA ALA A 39 -8.59 28.41 -8.49
C ALA A 39 -7.59 28.85 -9.56
N ALA A 40 -7.92 29.87 -10.36
CA ALA A 40 -7.01 30.47 -11.33
C ALA A 40 -5.80 31.09 -10.63
N GLY A 41 -6.02 31.85 -9.57
CA GLY A 41 -4.95 32.41 -8.73
C GLY A 41 -4.06 31.34 -8.12
N ILE A 42 -4.62 30.21 -7.66
CA ILE A 42 -3.81 29.06 -7.22
C ILE A 42 -3.00 28.48 -8.37
N TYR A 43 -3.61 28.29 -9.54
CA TYR A 43 -2.95 27.76 -10.73
C TYR A 43 -1.77 28.65 -11.18
N GLU A 44 -1.91 29.97 -11.09
CA GLU A 44 -0.85 30.95 -11.40
C GLU A 44 0.37 30.81 -10.47
N LEU A 45 0.17 30.37 -9.23
CA LEU A 45 1.28 30.09 -8.30
C LEU A 45 2.04 28.82 -8.66
N THR A 46 1.49 27.93 -9.48
CA THR A 46 2.07 26.61 -9.78
C THR A 46 3.04 26.63 -10.96
N GLY A 47 4.07 25.78 -10.90
CA GLY A 47 5.08 25.59 -11.93
C GLY A 47 4.67 24.58 -13.00
N GLU A 48 5.43 24.50 -14.09
CA GLU A 48 5.10 23.65 -15.25
C GLU A 48 4.94 22.16 -14.86
N SER A 49 5.78 21.67 -13.96
CA SER A 49 5.74 20.28 -13.48
C SER A 49 4.44 19.95 -12.75
N PHE A 50 3.90 20.89 -11.97
CA PHE A 50 2.62 20.74 -11.30
C PHE A 50 1.47 20.80 -12.31
N ARG A 51 1.51 21.75 -13.24
CA ARG A 51 0.46 21.95 -14.27
C ARG A 51 0.32 20.76 -15.22
N LYS A 52 1.41 20.06 -15.52
CA LYS A 52 1.38 18.80 -16.28
C LYS A 52 0.58 17.70 -15.57
N GLN A 53 0.53 17.73 -14.24
CA GLN A 53 -0.14 16.71 -13.44
C GLN A 53 -1.58 17.08 -13.11
N LEU A 54 -1.84 18.37 -12.90
CA LEU A 54 -3.18 18.89 -12.63
C LEU A 54 -3.47 20.05 -13.56
N PRO A 55 -4.08 19.80 -14.74
CA PRO A 55 -4.45 20.85 -15.67
C PRO A 55 -5.45 21.84 -15.05
N GLU A 56 -5.49 23.05 -15.59
CA GLU A 56 -6.39 24.13 -15.13
C GLU A 56 -7.87 23.70 -15.10
N THR A 57 -8.31 22.87 -16.04
CA THR A 57 -9.69 22.36 -16.09
C THR A 57 -10.06 21.50 -14.88
N GLU A 58 -9.07 20.88 -14.22
CA GLU A 58 -9.27 20.01 -13.06
C GLU A 58 -9.03 20.74 -11.73
N ILE A 59 -8.26 21.83 -11.71
CA ILE A 59 -7.92 22.52 -10.46
C ILE A 59 -9.17 23.07 -9.76
N ASN A 60 -10.14 23.59 -10.51
CA ASN A 60 -11.42 24.05 -9.97
C ASN A 60 -12.16 22.95 -9.18
N LYS A 61 -12.18 21.71 -9.71
CA LYS A 61 -12.82 20.57 -9.04
C LYS A 61 -12.08 20.18 -7.77
N VAL A 62 -10.74 20.18 -7.81
CA VAL A 62 -9.90 19.87 -6.65
C VAL A 62 -10.10 20.90 -5.54
N ILE A 63 -10.06 22.20 -5.85
CA ILE A 63 -10.22 23.27 -4.86
C ILE A 63 -11.63 23.28 -4.28
N THR A 64 -12.66 23.09 -5.13
CA THR A 64 -14.05 22.98 -4.66
C THR A 64 -14.19 21.82 -3.67
N ARG A 65 -13.57 20.68 -3.98
CA ARG A 65 -13.59 19.51 -3.10
C ARG A 65 -12.82 19.74 -1.80
N LEU A 66 -11.63 20.33 -1.87
CA LEU A 66 -10.85 20.67 -0.66
C LEU A 66 -11.62 21.63 0.24
N HIS A 67 -12.29 22.65 -0.31
CA HIS A 67 -13.19 23.51 0.46
C HIS A 67 -14.33 22.74 1.10
N ALA A 68 -14.96 21.83 0.35
CA ALA A 68 -16.03 21.00 0.88
C ALA A 68 -15.55 20.10 2.03
N GLU A 69 -14.34 19.56 1.95
CA GLU A 69 -13.77 18.64 2.94
C GLU A 69 -13.12 19.35 4.14
N LEU A 70 -12.45 20.48 3.93
CA LEU A 70 -11.60 21.15 4.92
C LEU A 70 -12.19 22.47 5.44
N GLY A 71 -12.96 23.19 4.62
CA GLY A 71 -13.41 24.56 4.89
C GLY A 71 -12.29 25.60 4.69
N LEU A 72 -12.42 26.75 5.35
CA LEU A 72 -11.45 27.85 5.27
C LEU A 72 -10.15 27.47 5.96
N TRP A 73 -9.03 27.87 5.36
CA TRP A 73 -7.69 27.78 5.92
C TRP A 73 -7.46 28.95 6.88
N LYS A 74 -7.32 28.66 8.17
CA LYS A 74 -7.20 29.67 9.23
C LYS A 74 -5.77 30.12 9.48
N SER A 75 -4.85 29.15 9.56
CA SER A 75 -3.45 29.41 9.85
C SER A 75 -2.58 28.24 9.39
N SER A 76 -1.27 28.47 9.40
CA SER A 76 -0.27 27.42 9.22
C SER A 76 0.82 27.57 10.25
N GLU A 77 1.13 26.47 10.93
CA GLU A 77 2.24 26.38 11.88
C GLU A 77 3.40 25.65 11.20
N PHE A 78 4.53 26.33 10.99
CA PHE A 78 5.74 25.70 10.43
C PHE A 78 6.22 24.57 11.34
N GLN A 79 6.49 23.40 10.75
CA GLN A 79 6.95 22.20 11.45
C GLN A 79 8.42 21.94 11.18
N LYS A 80 8.81 21.90 9.90
CA LYS A 80 10.19 21.64 9.45
C LYS A 80 10.36 21.96 7.97
N ASN A 81 11.61 22.04 7.52
CA ASN A 81 11.97 22.01 6.10
C ASN A 81 12.88 20.80 5.86
N THR A 82 12.63 20.05 4.79
CA THR A 82 13.49 18.95 4.37
C THR A 82 13.65 18.99 2.86
N ASP A 83 14.89 19.09 2.39
CA ASP A 83 15.24 19.11 0.97
C ASP A 83 14.48 20.16 0.13
N GLY A 84 14.24 21.36 0.68
CA GLY A 84 13.57 22.44 -0.03
C GLY A 84 12.04 22.33 -0.03
N VAL A 85 11.46 21.39 0.70
CA VAL A 85 10.02 21.30 0.96
C VAL A 85 9.75 21.69 2.41
N ALA A 86 8.91 22.71 2.60
CA ALA A 86 8.44 23.11 3.92
C ALA A 86 7.18 22.32 4.30
N TYR A 87 7.11 21.96 5.58
CA TYR A 87 6.04 21.19 6.20
C TYR A 87 5.33 22.12 7.17
N TYR A 88 4.04 22.33 6.95
CA TYR A 88 3.20 23.10 7.84
C TYR A 88 2.07 22.22 8.39
N LYS A 89 1.66 22.48 9.61
CA LYS A 89 0.34 22.09 10.09
C LYS A 89 -0.62 23.21 9.69
N GLY A 90 -1.37 23.00 8.62
CA GLY A 90 -2.46 23.86 8.19
C GLY A 90 -3.70 23.61 9.05
N VAL A 91 -4.23 24.67 9.66
CA VAL A 91 -5.46 24.63 10.45
C VAL A 91 -6.61 25.06 9.55
N PHE A 92 -7.62 24.20 9.40
CA PHE A 92 -8.83 24.51 8.63
C PHE A 92 -10.08 24.38 9.50
N ASP A 93 -11.21 24.95 9.06
CA ASP A 93 -12.49 24.91 9.79
C ASP A 93 -12.90 23.51 10.25
N LYS A 94 -12.71 22.50 9.40
CA LYS A 94 -13.24 21.14 9.64
C LYS A 94 -12.20 20.17 10.19
N THR A 95 -10.94 20.33 9.81
CA THR A 95 -9.86 19.44 10.22
C THR A 95 -8.48 20.05 9.91
N ASN A 96 -7.46 19.65 10.66
CA ASN A 96 -6.08 20.06 10.40
C ASN A 96 -5.47 19.19 9.29
N GLN A 97 -4.56 19.75 8.50
CA GLN A 97 -3.79 19.03 7.48
C GLN A 97 -2.29 19.27 7.68
N ASN A 98 -1.48 18.26 7.40
CA ASN A 98 -0.11 18.48 6.98
C ASN A 98 -0.14 19.07 5.56
N VAL A 99 0.44 20.24 5.40
CA VAL A 99 0.59 20.96 4.14
C VAL A 99 2.07 20.95 3.76
N TYR A 100 2.37 20.36 2.61
CA TYR A 100 3.73 20.27 2.09
C TYR A 100 3.84 21.25 0.94
N LEU A 101 4.81 22.16 1.00
CA LEU A 101 5.01 23.20 0.00
C LEU A 101 6.48 23.26 -0.44
N GLY A 102 6.72 23.09 -1.73
CA GLY A 102 8.04 23.21 -2.34
C GLY A 102 7.97 24.03 -3.62
N LEU A 103 9.01 24.82 -3.88
CA LEU A 103 9.10 25.69 -5.06
C LEU A 103 10.11 25.15 -6.07
N ASP A 104 9.91 25.43 -7.35
CA ASP A 104 10.92 25.27 -8.39
C ASP A 104 11.92 26.45 -8.41
N ASN A 105 12.84 26.44 -9.37
CA ASN A 105 13.85 27.48 -9.56
C ASN A 105 13.28 28.83 -10.03
N GLN A 106 11.99 28.90 -10.38
CA GLN A 106 11.26 30.12 -10.74
C GLN A 106 10.34 30.61 -9.61
N ASP A 107 10.53 30.08 -8.39
CA ASP A 107 9.73 30.37 -7.21
C ASP A 107 8.24 29.99 -7.37
N LYS A 108 7.91 29.09 -8.30
CA LYS A 108 6.56 28.56 -8.50
C LYS A 108 6.38 27.24 -7.74
N ILE A 109 5.15 26.96 -7.31
CA ILE A 109 4.79 25.75 -6.59
C ILE A 109 5.04 24.53 -7.48
N ALA A 110 6.06 23.76 -7.12
CA ALA A 110 6.37 22.46 -7.72
C ALA A 110 5.78 21.30 -6.91
N THR A 111 5.64 21.48 -5.60
CA THR A 111 5.04 20.51 -4.68
C THR A 111 3.98 21.21 -3.85
N LEU A 112 2.75 20.71 -3.91
CA LEU A 112 1.67 21.06 -2.99
C LEU A 112 0.88 19.81 -2.64
N LEU A 113 0.87 19.45 -1.36
CA LEU A 113 0.17 18.28 -0.86
C LEU A 113 -0.57 18.59 0.44
N PHE A 114 -1.77 18.06 0.57
CA PHE A 114 -2.55 18.07 1.80
C PHE A 114 -2.69 16.62 2.28
N GLN A 115 -2.35 16.37 3.53
CA GLN A 115 -2.59 15.08 4.19
C GLN A 115 -3.26 15.32 5.55
N PRO A 116 -4.16 14.44 6.00
CA PRO A 116 -4.75 14.58 7.32
C PRO A 116 -3.69 14.74 8.41
N TYR A 117 -3.83 15.79 9.23
CA TYR A 117 -2.99 15.96 10.41
C TYR A 117 -3.47 15.01 11.49
N THR A 118 -2.64 14.04 11.87
CA THR A 118 -3.00 13.02 12.86
C THR A 118 -2.68 13.43 14.30
N GLY A 119 -2.43 14.72 14.57
CA GLY A 119 -2.03 15.20 15.88
C GLY A 119 -0.54 15.04 16.20
N ASP A 120 -0.09 15.71 17.26
CA ASP A 120 1.14 15.34 17.96
C ASP A 120 0.89 14.02 18.66
N LYS A 121 1.36 12.93 18.05
CA LYS A 121 1.26 11.60 18.64
C LYS A 121 2.11 11.56 19.90
N PRO A 122 1.54 11.22 21.07
CA PRO A 122 2.30 11.09 22.30
C PRO A 122 3.51 10.20 22.06
N LYS A 123 4.66 10.59 22.57
CA LYS A 123 5.89 9.80 22.45
C LYS A 123 6.10 8.98 23.73
N LYS A 124 6.74 7.83 23.58
CA LYS A 124 7.32 7.09 24.70
C LYS A 124 8.42 7.96 25.31
N ASP A 125 8.56 7.89 26.62
CA ASP A 125 9.56 8.58 27.44
C ASP A 125 10.86 7.78 27.60
N TYR A 126 10.88 6.53 27.14
CA TYR A 126 12.06 5.67 27.07
C TYR A 126 12.50 5.41 25.63
N PRO A 127 13.81 5.18 25.38
CA PRO A 127 14.28 4.79 24.06
C PRO A 127 13.79 3.37 23.73
N VAL A 128 13.23 3.21 22.54
CA VAL A 128 12.79 1.88 22.07
C VAL A 128 14.00 1.00 21.72
N ALA A 129 13.98 -0.25 22.19
CA ALA A 129 14.99 -1.26 21.89
C ALA A 129 15.13 -1.52 20.38
N THR A 130 16.34 -1.82 19.94
CA THR A 130 16.64 -2.18 18.54
C THR A 130 17.92 -3.01 18.44
N ASP A 131 18.05 -3.78 17.36
CA ASP A 131 19.30 -4.44 16.96
C ASP A 131 20.16 -3.58 16.00
N ASN A 132 19.69 -2.38 15.62
CA ASN A 132 20.44 -1.46 14.79
C ASN A 132 21.69 -0.97 15.55
N LYS A 133 22.88 -1.26 14.99
CA LYS A 133 24.17 -0.95 15.60
C LYS A 133 24.55 0.53 15.52
N MET A 134 23.92 1.31 14.65
CA MET A 134 24.20 2.75 14.47
C MET A 134 25.66 3.05 14.08
N VAL A 135 26.30 2.17 13.31
CA VAL A 135 27.73 2.31 12.94
C VAL A 135 27.90 2.80 11.50
N THR A 136 27.17 2.21 10.56
CA THR A 136 27.32 2.55 9.13
C THR A 136 26.45 3.74 8.73
N PRO A 137 26.75 4.43 7.62
CA PRO A 137 25.85 5.45 7.08
C PRO A 137 24.42 4.93 6.81
N LEU A 138 24.28 3.65 6.45
CA LEU A 138 22.97 3.02 6.27
C LEU A 138 22.26 2.86 7.61
N ASP A 139 22.95 2.39 8.65
CA ASP A 139 22.40 2.23 10.00
C ASP A 139 21.84 3.56 10.53
N LEU A 140 22.62 4.63 10.39
CA LEU A 140 22.22 5.98 10.81
C LEU A 140 21.03 6.52 9.99
N LYS A 141 21.03 6.30 8.67
CA LYS A 141 19.90 6.68 7.80
C LYS A 141 18.63 5.94 8.21
N VAL A 142 18.71 4.62 8.41
CA VAL A 142 17.58 3.79 8.83
C VAL A 142 17.02 4.31 10.14
N ASP A 143 17.87 4.56 11.12
CA ASP A 143 17.41 5.03 12.42
C ASP A 143 16.75 6.40 12.37
N SER A 144 17.33 7.35 11.62
CA SER A 144 16.73 8.68 11.45
C SER A 144 15.30 8.63 10.88
N ILE A 145 14.96 7.57 10.16
CA ILE A 145 13.66 7.34 9.52
C ILE A 145 12.73 6.52 10.43
N VAL A 146 13.23 5.46 11.07
CA VAL A 146 12.42 4.51 11.85
C VAL A 146 12.20 4.98 13.29
N ARG A 147 13.21 5.62 13.90
CA ARG A 147 13.17 6.08 15.30
C ARG A 147 11.95 6.97 15.59
N PRO A 148 11.62 7.99 14.76
CA PRO A 148 10.46 8.84 15.03
C PRO A 148 9.13 8.07 15.02
N TYR A 149 9.00 7.06 14.17
CA TYR A 149 7.81 6.21 14.07
C TYR A 149 7.64 5.33 15.30
N ILE A 150 8.71 4.61 15.67
CA ILE A 150 8.61 3.64 16.77
C ILE A 150 8.57 4.32 18.14
N GLN A 151 8.96 5.60 18.22
CA GLN A 151 8.88 6.39 19.45
C GLN A 151 7.46 6.84 19.78
N TRP A 152 6.47 6.73 18.88
CA TRP A 152 5.08 7.02 19.22
C TRP A 152 4.52 6.03 20.25
N LYS A 153 3.70 6.49 21.20
CA LYS A 153 3.25 5.70 22.36
C LYS A 153 2.41 4.49 21.96
N HIS A 154 1.63 4.59 20.89
CA HIS A 154 0.75 3.52 20.41
C HIS A 154 1.48 2.44 19.60
N THR A 155 2.60 2.76 18.94
CA THR A 155 3.37 1.78 18.15
C THR A 155 4.08 0.77 19.07
N VAL A 156 4.28 -0.46 18.61
CA VAL A 156 4.86 -1.55 19.45
C VAL A 156 6.13 -2.13 18.85
N GLY A 157 6.08 -2.65 17.62
CA GLY A 157 7.22 -3.25 16.95
C GLY A 157 7.21 -3.03 15.45
N VAL A 158 8.39 -2.89 14.87
CA VAL A 158 8.60 -2.83 13.42
C VAL A 158 9.86 -3.60 13.05
N ALA A 159 9.75 -4.43 12.02
CA ALA A 159 10.84 -5.17 11.42
C ALA A 159 10.94 -4.78 9.95
N LEU A 160 12.15 -4.58 9.43
CA LEU A 160 12.35 -4.21 8.04
C LEU A 160 13.60 -4.86 7.44
N ALA A 161 13.60 -4.97 6.12
CA ALA A 161 14.78 -5.32 5.35
C ALA A 161 14.98 -4.37 4.17
N ILE A 162 16.26 -4.13 3.85
CA ILE A 162 16.71 -3.40 2.68
C ILE A 162 17.59 -4.35 1.86
N ILE A 163 17.20 -4.57 0.61
CA ILE A 163 18.05 -5.22 -0.40
C ILE A 163 18.76 -4.08 -1.13
N LYS A 164 20.09 -4.09 -1.15
CA LYS A 164 20.90 -3.11 -1.89
C LYS A 164 22.19 -3.78 -2.36
N ASP A 165 22.49 -3.65 -3.65
CA ASP A 165 23.71 -4.19 -4.28
C ASP A 165 23.92 -5.69 -3.99
N GLY A 166 22.83 -6.46 -4.02
CA GLY A 166 22.84 -7.90 -3.76
C GLY A 166 22.99 -8.31 -2.28
N LYS A 167 23.13 -7.34 -1.36
CA LYS A 167 23.17 -7.57 0.08
C LYS A 167 21.81 -7.31 0.71
N VAL A 168 21.55 -7.98 1.84
CA VAL A 168 20.34 -7.83 2.64
C VAL A 168 20.74 -7.26 3.99
N TYR A 169 20.07 -6.18 4.40
CA TYR A 169 20.25 -5.52 5.68
C TYR A 169 18.93 -5.58 6.44
N THR A 170 18.90 -6.16 7.63
CA THR A 170 17.71 -6.27 8.48
C THR A 170 17.82 -5.36 9.67
N TYR A 171 16.71 -4.73 10.06
CA TYR A 171 16.63 -3.88 11.24
C TYR A 171 15.32 -4.11 11.97
N ASN A 172 15.40 -4.30 13.28
CA ASN A 172 14.29 -4.64 14.14
C ASN A 172 14.21 -3.66 15.31
N TYR A 173 13.01 -3.18 15.60
CA TYR A 173 12.74 -2.19 16.63
C TYR A 173 11.51 -2.58 17.44
N GLY A 174 11.56 -2.32 18.74
CA GLY A 174 10.44 -2.53 19.64
C GLY A 174 10.24 -3.99 19.98
N GLU A 175 8.98 -4.45 19.96
CA GLU A 175 8.60 -5.73 20.54
C GLU A 175 7.58 -6.50 19.69
N THR A 176 7.61 -7.83 19.77
CA THR A 176 6.60 -8.69 19.12
C THR A 176 5.23 -8.62 19.80
N LYS A 177 5.20 -8.28 21.09
CA LYS A 177 4.02 -7.98 21.90
C LYS A 177 4.39 -6.96 22.96
N ARG A 178 3.54 -5.96 23.20
CA ARG A 178 3.78 -4.89 24.19
C ARG A 178 4.17 -5.50 25.55
N ASP A 179 5.24 -4.95 26.09
CA ASP A 179 5.87 -5.24 27.38
C ASP A 179 6.49 -6.66 27.47
N ASN A 180 6.62 -7.39 26.36
CA ASN A 180 7.24 -8.72 26.36
C ASN A 180 8.77 -8.73 26.19
N LYS A 181 9.38 -7.55 25.96
CA LYS A 181 10.83 -7.35 25.81
C LYS A 181 11.49 -8.25 24.76
N THR A 182 10.72 -8.75 23.80
CA THR A 182 11.19 -9.64 22.74
C THR A 182 11.29 -8.85 21.45
N LEU A 183 12.51 -8.56 21.01
CA LEU A 183 12.76 -7.95 19.71
C LEU A 183 12.22 -8.86 18.58
N PRO A 184 11.67 -8.28 17.49
CA PRO A 184 11.36 -9.05 16.30
C PRO A 184 12.57 -9.81 15.75
N ASP A 185 12.35 -11.05 15.34
CA ASP A 185 13.31 -11.91 14.65
C ASP A 185 12.92 -11.94 13.16
N PRO A 186 13.79 -11.51 12.23
CA PRO A 186 13.44 -11.40 10.81
C PRO A 186 13.18 -12.75 10.13
N ASP A 187 13.64 -13.86 10.71
CA ASP A 187 13.39 -15.22 10.21
C ASP A 187 12.15 -15.88 10.81
N LYS A 188 11.72 -15.44 11.99
CA LYS A 188 10.64 -16.09 12.74
C LYS A 188 9.39 -15.24 12.90
N THR A 189 9.52 -13.97 13.29
CA THR A 189 8.37 -13.14 13.65
C THR A 189 7.41 -12.97 12.48
N LEU A 190 6.22 -13.54 12.63
CA LEU A 190 5.15 -13.54 11.63
C LEU A 190 4.29 -12.29 11.79
N TYR A 191 4.05 -11.63 10.67
CA TYR A 191 3.15 -10.48 10.55
C TYR A 191 2.04 -10.80 9.56
N GLU A 192 0.85 -10.22 9.76
CA GLU A 192 -0.13 -10.17 8.68
C GLU A 192 0.37 -9.21 7.61
N ILE A 193 0.65 -9.71 6.40
CA ILE A 193 1.15 -8.87 5.31
C ILE A 193 0.03 -8.10 4.61
N GLY A 194 -1.22 -8.37 4.99
CA GLY A 194 -2.40 -7.74 4.44
C GLY A 194 -2.37 -7.80 2.92
N SER A 195 -2.65 -6.66 2.28
CA SER A 195 -2.85 -6.61 0.84
C SER A 195 -1.63 -6.89 -0.04
N ILE A 196 -0.42 -7.02 0.51
CA ILE A 196 0.71 -7.61 -0.25
C ILE A 196 0.33 -9.01 -0.77
N SER A 197 -0.58 -9.72 -0.09
CA SER A 197 -1.13 -11.01 -0.53
C SER A 197 -1.68 -11.02 -1.96
N LYS A 198 -2.14 -9.87 -2.47
CA LYS A 198 -2.65 -9.74 -3.84
C LYS A 198 -1.57 -10.01 -4.88
N THR A 199 -0.31 -9.67 -4.57
CA THR A 199 0.83 -9.95 -5.45
C THR A 199 1.06 -11.45 -5.58
N PHE A 200 0.86 -12.22 -4.51
CA PHE A 200 0.92 -13.68 -4.55
C PHE A 200 -0.22 -14.25 -5.40
N THR A 201 -1.45 -13.74 -5.22
CA THR A 201 -2.59 -14.14 -6.08
C THR A 201 -2.34 -13.82 -7.55
N ALA A 202 -1.70 -12.68 -7.84
CA ALA A 202 -1.32 -12.32 -9.21
C ALA A 202 -0.28 -13.27 -9.81
N VAL A 203 0.72 -13.70 -9.04
CA VAL A 203 1.69 -14.73 -9.47
C VAL A 203 1.00 -16.06 -9.74
N LEU A 204 0.00 -16.46 -8.93
CA LEU A 204 -0.79 -17.67 -9.17
C LEU A 204 -1.61 -17.59 -10.45
N LEU A 205 -2.25 -16.45 -10.73
CA LEU A 205 -2.93 -16.23 -12.01
C LEU A 205 -1.94 -16.31 -13.18
N ALA A 206 -0.80 -15.63 -13.07
CA ALA A 206 0.21 -15.62 -14.11
C ALA A 206 0.81 -17.02 -14.36
N ASP A 207 0.99 -17.85 -13.33
CA ASP A 207 1.43 -19.24 -13.45
C ASP A 207 0.43 -20.10 -14.26
N GLU A 208 -0.87 -19.95 -14.01
CA GLU A 208 -1.90 -20.66 -14.78
C GLU A 208 -1.99 -20.17 -16.24
N VAL A 209 -1.73 -18.88 -16.48
CA VAL A 209 -1.64 -18.31 -17.84
C VAL A 209 -0.42 -18.82 -18.59
N VAL A 210 0.77 -18.80 -17.97
CA VAL A 210 2.00 -19.32 -18.57
C VAL A 210 1.90 -20.82 -18.88
N LYS A 211 1.13 -21.57 -18.09
CA LYS A 211 0.82 -22.99 -18.34
C LYS A 211 -0.24 -23.23 -19.42
N GLY A 212 -0.85 -22.17 -19.97
CA GLY A 212 -1.90 -22.25 -20.99
C GLY A 212 -3.24 -22.78 -20.48
N LYS A 213 -3.46 -22.80 -19.16
CA LYS A 213 -4.72 -23.29 -18.56
C LYS A 213 -5.79 -22.20 -18.46
N MET A 214 -5.37 -20.94 -18.33
CA MET A 214 -6.23 -19.76 -18.28
C MET A 214 -5.68 -18.67 -19.20
N SER A 215 -6.51 -17.70 -19.54
CA SER A 215 -6.13 -16.45 -20.21
C SER A 215 -6.51 -15.27 -19.34
N LEU A 216 -5.70 -14.21 -19.37
CA LEU A 216 -6.01 -12.94 -18.70
C LEU A 216 -7.36 -12.36 -19.15
N ASP A 217 -7.73 -12.58 -20.41
CA ASP A 217 -8.97 -12.07 -20.99
C ASP A 217 -10.16 -13.05 -20.89
N ASP A 218 -9.98 -14.19 -20.22
CA ASP A 218 -11.11 -15.09 -19.97
C ASP A 218 -12.18 -14.38 -19.11
N PRO A 219 -13.45 -14.42 -19.53
CA PRO A 219 -14.58 -14.01 -18.70
C PRO A 219 -14.65 -14.84 -17.42
N ILE A 220 -14.89 -14.19 -16.28
CA ILE A 220 -14.92 -14.89 -14.99
C ILE A 220 -16.06 -15.93 -14.91
N ASN A 221 -17.14 -15.74 -15.67
CA ASN A 221 -18.27 -16.68 -15.74
C ASN A 221 -17.83 -18.09 -16.18
N LYS A 222 -16.76 -18.23 -16.98
CA LYS A 222 -16.19 -19.53 -17.39
C LYS A 222 -15.75 -20.39 -16.20
N TYR A 223 -15.46 -19.76 -15.06
CA TYR A 223 -14.89 -20.38 -13.88
C TYR A 223 -15.82 -20.36 -12.66
N LEU A 224 -17.05 -19.88 -12.84
CA LEU A 224 -18.07 -19.78 -11.80
C LEU A 224 -19.22 -20.76 -12.10
N PRO A 225 -20.01 -21.15 -11.08
CA PRO A 225 -21.19 -21.97 -11.31
C PRO A 225 -22.16 -21.29 -12.27
N ASP A 226 -22.81 -22.06 -13.15
CA ASP A 226 -23.81 -21.55 -14.13
C ASP A 226 -24.97 -20.78 -13.50
N SER A 227 -25.23 -21.00 -12.21
CA SER A 227 -26.21 -20.23 -11.43
C SER A 227 -25.83 -18.76 -11.21
N ILE A 228 -24.59 -18.37 -11.52
CA ILE A 228 -24.14 -16.99 -11.49
C ILE A 228 -24.40 -16.36 -12.86
N GLY A 229 -25.26 -15.35 -12.89
CA GLY A 229 -25.59 -14.63 -14.12
C GLY A 229 -24.38 -13.95 -14.78
N ASN A 230 -24.56 -13.52 -16.04
CA ASN A 230 -23.50 -12.89 -16.83
C ASN A 230 -22.92 -11.66 -16.13
N MET A 231 -21.62 -11.69 -15.85
CA MET A 231 -20.86 -10.61 -15.22
C MET A 231 -20.33 -9.66 -16.28
N THR A 232 -21.25 -9.00 -16.97
CA THR A 232 -20.95 -8.06 -18.06
C THR A 232 -21.55 -6.69 -17.80
N TYR A 233 -20.87 -5.63 -18.21
CA TYR A 233 -21.44 -4.28 -18.29
C TYR A 233 -21.44 -3.82 -19.75
N ASN A 234 -22.62 -3.47 -20.30
CA ASN A 234 -22.80 -3.11 -21.71
C ASN A 234 -22.14 -4.11 -22.69
N GLY A 235 -22.25 -5.41 -22.42
CA GLY A 235 -21.67 -6.48 -23.24
C GLY A 235 -20.16 -6.73 -23.02
N VAL A 236 -19.47 -5.90 -22.24
CA VAL A 236 -18.06 -6.10 -21.90
C VAL A 236 -17.96 -7.00 -20.65
N PRO A 237 -17.29 -8.17 -20.72
CA PRO A 237 -17.18 -9.09 -19.59
C PRO A 237 -16.16 -8.63 -18.55
N ILE A 238 -16.44 -8.90 -17.29
CA ILE A 238 -15.42 -8.93 -16.23
C ILE A 238 -14.49 -10.12 -16.50
N THR A 239 -13.20 -9.87 -16.59
CA THR A 239 -12.15 -10.88 -16.86
C THR A 239 -11.20 -11.09 -15.68
N LEU A 240 -10.42 -12.17 -15.70
CA LEU A 240 -9.38 -12.43 -14.70
C LEU A 240 -8.38 -11.26 -14.58
N LYS A 241 -7.99 -10.64 -15.71
CA LYS A 241 -7.18 -9.41 -15.75
C LYS A 241 -7.81 -8.28 -14.95
N THR A 242 -9.09 -8.01 -15.19
CA THR A 242 -9.79 -6.89 -14.56
C THR A 242 -10.02 -7.10 -13.05
N LEU A 243 -10.12 -8.37 -12.62
CA LEU A 243 -10.09 -8.69 -11.18
C LEU A 243 -8.73 -8.36 -10.57
N SER A 244 -7.64 -8.77 -11.22
CA SER A 244 -6.28 -8.62 -10.70
C SER A 244 -5.77 -7.17 -10.67
N ASN A 245 -6.23 -6.33 -11.59
CA ASN A 245 -5.74 -4.94 -11.74
C ASN A 245 -6.73 -3.88 -11.24
N HIS A 246 -7.79 -4.31 -10.55
CA HIS A 246 -8.80 -3.43 -9.94
C HIS A 246 -9.64 -2.59 -10.91
N SER A 247 -9.83 -3.07 -12.14
CA SER A 247 -10.67 -2.39 -13.16
C SER A 247 -11.98 -3.13 -13.47
N SER A 248 -12.35 -4.13 -12.68
CA SER A 248 -13.56 -4.97 -12.89
C SER A 248 -14.90 -4.26 -12.65
N GLY A 249 -14.90 -3.06 -12.06
CA GLY A 249 -16.13 -2.37 -11.68
C GLY A 249 -16.77 -2.87 -10.37
N PHE A 250 -16.22 -3.92 -9.74
CA PHE A 250 -16.65 -4.34 -8.40
C PHE A 250 -16.36 -3.24 -7.35
N PRO A 251 -17.20 -3.10 -6.32
CA PRO A 251 -16.90 -2.22 -5.19
C PRO A 251 -15.70 -2.75 -4.38
N ARG A 252 -15.17 -1.90 -3.49
CA ARG A 252 -14.06 -2.29 -2.59
C ARG A 252 -14.33 -3.60 -1.84
N LEU A 253 -15.53 -3.73 -1.30
CA LEU A 253 -16.02 -4.85 -0.48
C LEU A 253 -17.46 -5.17 -0.88
N PRO A 254 -17.91 -6.43 -0.72
CA PRO A 254 -19.29 -6.78 -1.03
C PRO A 254 -20.22 -6.20 0.04
N ILE A 255 -21.42 -5.78 -0.36
CA ILE A 255 -22.38 -5.13 0.56
C ILE A 255 -22.87 -6.07 1.66
N ASN A 256 -22.81 -7.39 1.41
CA ASN A 256 -23.17 -8.42 2.38
C ASN A 256 -21.98 -8.90 3.22
N LEU A 257 -20.84 -8.19 3.23
CA LEU A 257 -19.68 -8.57 4.04
C LEU A 257 -20.05 -8.72 5.52
N TYR A 258 -20.80 -7.76 6.04
CA TYR A 258 -21.22 -7.72 7.44
C TYR A 258 -22.63 -8.28 7.63
N LYS A 259 -22.80 -9.16 8.61
CA LYS A 259 -24.10 -9.63 9.10
C LYS A 259 -24.15 -9.56 10.62
N LYS A 260 -25.34 -9.38 11.17
CA LYS A 260 -25.57 -9.47 12.63
C LYS A 260 -25.04 -10.82 13.15
N GLY A 261 -24.18 -10.75 14.17
CA GLY A 261 -23.52 -11.91 14.78
C GLY A 261 -22.08 -12.17 14.28
N ASP A 262 -21.62 -11.47 13.24
CA ASP A 262 -20.22 -11.54 12.83
C ASP A 262 -19.32 -10.82 13.85
N PRO A 263 -18.09 -11.31 14.10
CA PRO A 263 -17.17 -10.68 15.04
C PRO A 263 -16.73 -9.30 14.54
N ALA A 264 -16.80 -8.31 15.42
CA ALA A 264 -16.52 -6.92 15.07
C ALA A 264 -15.02 -6.65 14.81
N ASP A 265 -14.15 -7.42 15.46
CA ASP A 265 -12.70 -7.32 15.38
C ASP A 265 -12.08 -8.20 14.28
N ASP A 266 -12.81 -9.19 13.76
CA ASP A 266 -12.46 -10.00 12.59
C ASP A 266 -13.61 -10.04 11.55
N PRO A 267 -13.79 -8.97 10.77
CA PRO A 267 -14.99 -8.77 9.97
C PRO A 267 -15.11 -9.71 8.76
N TYR A 268 -14.08 -10.50 8.46
CA TYR A 268 -14.05 -11.39 7.30
C TYR A 268 -14.29 -12.85 7.66
N LYS A 269 -14.13 -13.23 8.94
CA LYS A 269 -14.12 -14.61 9.43
C LYS A 269 -15.26 -15.48 8.90
N ASN A 270 -16.47 -14.90 8.88
CA ASN A 270 -17.69 -15.59 8.51
C ASN A 270 -18.12 -15.33 7.05
N TYR A 271 -17.27 -14.70 6.23
CA TYR A 271 -17.54 -14.50 4.81
C TYR A 271 -17.12 -15.73 4.00
N ASP A 272 -18.00 -16.73 4.00
CA ASP A 272 -17.80 -17.99 3.29
C ASP A 272 -18.15 -17.92 1.78
N THR A 273 -17.93 -19.03 1.08
CA THR A 273 -18.19 -19.16 -0.36
C THR A 273 -19.69 -19.07 -0.68
N GLN A 274 -20.56 -19.52 0.23
CA GLN A 274 -22.01 -19.39 0.06
C GLN A 274 -22.44 -17.92 0.06
N ARG A 275 -21.89 -17.11 0.96
CA ARG A 275 -22.15 -15.66 1.04
C ARG A 275 -21.56 -14.92 -0.16
N MET A 276 -20.38 -15.32 -0.65
CA MET A 276 -19.81 -14.81 -1.90
C MET A 276 -20.73 -15.10 -3.10
N TYR A 277 -21.19 -16.33 -3.27
CA TYR A 277 -22.08 -16.69 -4.38
C TYR A 277 -23.46 -16.04 -4.25
N THR A 278 -23.97 -15.89 -3.03
CA THR A 278 -25.20 -15.12 -2.78
C THR A 278 -25.03 -13.65 -3.21
N TYR A 279 -23.86 -13.05 -2.95
CA TYR A 279 -23.56 -11.71 -3.43
C TYR A 279 -23.52 -11.67 -4.97
N LEU A 280 -22.76 -12.57 -5.60
CA LEU A 280 -22.63 -12.62 -7.06
C LEU A 280 -23.97 -12.84 -7.77
N LYS A 281 -24.85 -13.71 -7.26
CA LYS A 281 -26.20 -13.93 -7.82
C LYS A 281 -27.05 -12.67 -7.87
N ASN A 282 -26.86 -11.78 -6.90
CA ASN A 282 -27.65 -10.55 -6.78
C ASN A 282 -26.90 -9.32 -7.34
N PHE A 283 -25.62 -9.45 -7.66
CA PHE A 283 -24.82 -8.35 -8.16
C PHE A 283 -25.13 -8.09 -9.63
N LYS A 284 -25.49 -6.84 -9.93
CA LYS A 284 -25.62 -6.34 -11.30
C LYS A 284 -24.45 -5.37 -11.56
N PRO A 285 -23.53 -5.68 -12.48
CA PRO A 285 -22.47 -4.74 -12.86
C PRO A 285 -23.08 -3.39 -13.23
N TYR A 286 -22.61 -2.32 -12.58
CA TYR A 286 -23.15 -0.96 -12.73
C TYR A 286 -22.06 0.06 -13.11
N ARG A 287 -20.85 -0.41 -13.38
CA ARG A 287 -19.69 0.39 -13.78
C ARG A 287 -19.02 -0.25 -14.98
N GLU A 288 -18.39 0.59 -15.78
CA GLU A 288 -17.58 0.19 -16.91
C GLU A 288 -16.41 -0.70 -16.47
N VAL A 289 -16.23 -1.81 -17.20
CA VAL A 289 -15.13 -2.75 -16.99
C VAL A 289 -13.90 -2.29 -17.78
N GLY A 290 -12.73 -2.29 -17.15
CA GLY A 290 -11.46 -1.88 -17.77
C GLY A 290 -11.22 -0.37 -17.83
N ILE A 291 -12.22 0.46 -17.53
CA ILE A 291 -12.14 1.92 -17.77
C ILE A 291 -11.72 2.71 -16.53
N ASN A 292 -12.15 2.30 -15.33
CA ASN A 292 -11.89 3.03 -14.09
C ASN A 292 -11.24 2.12 -13.05
N TYR A 293 -10.24 2.66 -12.37
CA TYR A 293 -9.60 1.98 -11.24
C TYR A 293 -10.44 2.14 -9.97
N GLU A 294 -10.78 1.02 -9.35
CA GLU A 294 -11.31 0.98 -8.00
C GLU A 294 -10.73 -0.20 -7.22
N TYR A 295 -9.85 0.12 -6.27
CA TYR A 295 -9.24 -0.89 -5.41
C TYR A 295 -10.30 -1.77 -4.74
N SER A 296 -10.25 -3.07 -5.06
CA SER A 296 -11.25 -4.04 -4.63
C SER A 296 -10.61 -5.28 -4.00
N ASN A 297 -10.90 -5.46 -2.71
CA ASN A 297 -10.60 -6.70 -2.00
C ASN A 297 -11.53 -7.82 -2.48
N PHE A 298 -12.79 -7.49 -2.80
CA PHE A 298 -13.72 -8.48 -3.32
C PHE A 298 -13.22 -9.08 -4.64
N ALA A 299 -12.80 -8.25 -5.59
CA ALA A 299 -12.35 -8.70 -6.90
C ALA A 299 -11.14 -9.66 -6.81
N VAL A 300 -10.13 -9.31 -6.01
CA VAL A 300 -8.93 -10.17 -5.87
C VAL A 300 -9.20 -11.38 -4.97
N GLY A 301 -10.09 -11.26 -3.98
CA GLY A 301 -10.53 -12.40 -3.18
C GLY A 301 -11.30 -13.42 -4.03
N LEU A 302 -12.18 -12.95 -4.92
CA LEU A 302 -12.86 -13.78 -5.92
C LEU A 302 -11.86 -14.45 -6.87
N LEU A 303 -10.84 -13.73 -7.33
CA LEU A 303 -9.77 -14.31 -8.14
C LEU A 303 -9.05 -15.44 -7.40
N GLY A 304 -8.69 -15.24 -6.12
CA GLY A 304 -8.10 -16.29 -5.29
C GLY A 304 -9.00 -17.52 -5.12
N ASN A 305 -10.32 -17.31 -4.96
CA ASN A 305 -11.30 -18.40 -4.90
C ASN A 305 -11.40 -19.16 -6.23
N ILE A 306 -11.46 -18.45 -7.36
CA ILE A 306 -11.47 -19.05 -8.70
C ILE A 306 -10.21 -19.92 -8.91
N LEU A 307 -9.03 -19.41 -8.60
CA LEU A 307 -7.77 -20.13 -8.79
C LEU A 307 -7.72 -21.43 -7.96
N ALA A 308 -8.17 -21.37 -6.70
CA ALA A 308 -8.29 -22.54 -5.83
C ALA A 308 -9.30 -23.56 -6.37
N LEU A 309 -10.49 -23.10 -6.78
CA LEU A 309 -11.54 -23.95 -7.33
C LEU A 309 -11.07 -24.70 -8.59
N GLN A 310 -10.45 -24.00 -9.54
CA GLN A 310 -10.00 -24.56 -10.81
C GLN A 310 -8.80 -25.50 -10.67
N ASN A 311 -8.04 -25.40 -9.58
CA ASN A 311 -6.96 -26.33 -9.28
C ASN A 311 -7.37 -27.45 -8.31
N HIS A 312 -8.63 -27.48 -7.85
CA HIS A 312 -9.17 -28.47 -6.91
C HIS A 312 -8.35 -28.64 -5.62
N ILE A 313 -7.72 -27.56 -5.16
CA ILE A 313 -6.92 -27.51 -3.92
C ILE A 313 -7.20 -26.19 -3.18
N SER A 314 -6.83 -26.12 -1.89
CA SER A 314 -6.97 -24.86 -1.15
C SER A 314 -6.05 -23.77 -1.71
N TYR A 315 -6.41 -22.50 -1.51
CA TYR A 315 -5.57 -21.36 -1.88
C TYR A 315 -4.18 -21.46 -1.23
N GLU A 316 -4.13 -21.85 0.06
CA GLU A 316 -2.86 -22.05 0.77
C GLU A 316 -2.00 -23.11 0.10
N LYS A 317 -2.59 -24.24 -0.30
CA LYS A 317 -1.85 -25.31 -0.99
C LYS A 317 -1.33 -24.88 -2.35
N LEU A 318 -2.14 -24.14 -3.10
CA LEU A 318 -1.75 -23.60 -4.40
C LEU A 318 -0.58 -22.60 -4.25
N MET A 319 -0.67 -21.68 -3.30
CA MET A 319 0.43 -20.76 -2.93
C MET A 319 1.68 -21.52 -2.50
N GLU A 320 1.51 -22.57 -1.69
CA GLU A 320 2.62 -23.40 -1.20
C GLU A 320 3.38 -24.05 -2.36
N GLU A 321 2.66 -24.73 -3.26
CA GLU A 321 3.27 -25.47 -4.37
C GLU A 321 3.89 -24.58 -5.44
N ARG A 322 3.28 -23.43 -5.72
CA ARG A 322 3.68 -22.58 -6.86
C ARG A 322 4.66 -21.49 -6.48
N ILE A 323 4.65 -21.03 -5.22
CA ILE A 323 5.44 -19.87 -4.79
C ILE A 323 6.36 -20.25 -3.63
N THR A 324 5.81 -20.61 -2.47
CA THR A 324 6.63 -20.63 -1.24
C THR A 324 7.61 -21.80 -1.21
N LYS A 325 7.26 -22.99 -1.73
CA LYS A 325 8.21 -24.10 -1.89
C LYS A 325 9.34 -23.79 -2.88
N PRO A 326 9.06 -23.37 -4.13
CA PRO A 326 10.12 -22.98 -5.08
C PRO A 326 11.07 -21.90 -4.54
N LEU A 327 10.55 -20.95 -3.76
CA LEU A 327 11.32 -19.84 -3.20
C LEU A 327 11.89 -20.11 -1.80
N LYS A 328 11.65 -21.31 -1.24
CA LYS A 328 12.07 -21.71 0.12
C LYS A 328 11.58 -20.74 1.21
N MET A 329 10.35 -20.26 1.08
CA MET A 329 9.67 -19.41 2.05
C MET A 329 8.93 -20.27 3.08
N THR A 330 9.67 -20.77 4.08
CA THR A 330 9.18 -21.74 5.07
C THR A 330 8.37 -21.13 6.23
N HIS A 331 8.26 -19.81 6.27
CA HIS A 331 7.53 -19.00 7.24
C HIS A 331 6.55 -18.04 6.55
N THR A 332 5.91 -18.51 5.46
CA THR A 332 4.82 -17.81 4.77
C THR A 332 3.60 -18.72 4.67
N PHE A 333 2.50 -18.31 5.27
CA PHE A 333 1.30 -19.14 5.47
C PHE A 333 0.02 -18.36 5.24
N VAL A 334 -1.09 -19.07 5.03
CA VAL A 334 -2.42 -18.53 5.32
C VAL A 334 -2.76 -18.85 6.78
N THR A 335 -2.68 -20.13 7.14
CA THR A 335 -2.93 -20.62 8.50
C THR A 335 -1.61 -20.95 9.17
N ILE A 336 -1.30 -20.24 10.26
CA ILE A 336 -0.05 -20.47 11.00
C ILE A 336 -0.08 -21.88 11.61
N PRO A 337 0.91 -22.74 11.32
CA PRO A 337 1.02 -24.04 11.96
C PRO A 337 1.19 -23.91 13.48
N SER A 338 0.60 -24.82 14.27
CA SER A 338 0.64 -24.76 15.73
C SER A 338 2.05 -24.64 16.32
N LYS A 339 3.05 -25.27 15.66
CA LYS A 339 4.47 -25.21 16.04
C LYS A 339 5.12 -23.83 15.90
N GLN A 340 4.52 -22.92 15.14
CA GLN A 340 5.00 -21.56 14.86
C GLN A 340 4.02 -20.50 15.41
N ALA A 341 3.01 -20.90 16.19
CA ALA A 341 2.02 -19.99 16.75
C ALA A 341 2.63 -18.94 17.69
N SER A 342 3.70 -19.30 18.42
CA SER A 342 4.46 -18.37 19.28
C SER A 342 5.22 -17.30 18.50
N ASP A 343 5.46 -17.53 17.21
CA ASP A 343 6.20 -16.59 16.37
C ASP A 343 5.30 -15.46 15.83
N PHE A 344 3.98 -15.56 16.03
CA PHE A 344 3.04 -14.55 15.58
C PHE A 344 3.06 -13.31 16.48
N ALA A 345 3.38 -12.16 15.88
CA ALA A 345 3.32 -10.90 16.59
C ALA A 345 1.87 -10.55 16.99
N GLN A 346 1.69 -9.93 18.15
CA GLN A 346 0.39 -9.38 18.53
C GLN A 346 0.13 -8.11 17.71
N GLY A 347 -0.99 -8.07 16.99
CA GLY A 347 -1.43 -6.87 16.26
C GLY A 347 -2.08 -5.83 17.19
N TYR A 348 -1.86 -4.55 16.88
CA TYR A 348 -2.42 -3.41 17.62
C TYR A 348 -3.13 -2.42 16.68
N ASN A 349 -4.32 -1.96 17.04
CA ASN A 349 -5.09 -1.02 16.22
C ASN A 349 -4.48 0.40 16.23
N GLU A 350 -5.13 1.36 15.55
CA GLU A 350 -4.62 2.75 15.41
C GLU A 350 -4.50 3.48 16.76
N LYS A 351 -5.16 2.98 17.82
CA LYS A 351 -5.10 3.50 19.19
C LYS A 351 -4.03 2.82 20.05
N GLY A 352 -3.38 1.77 19.53
CA GLY A 352 -2.40 0.97 20.27
C GLY A 352 -3.01 -0.11 21.15
N GLU A 353 -4.29 -0.45 20.95
CA GLU A 353 -5.01 -1.52 21.66
C GLU A 353 -4.81 -2.85 20.91
N ALA A 354 -4.63 -3.95 21.65
CA ALA A 354 -4.49 -5.27 21.04
C ALA A 354 -5.78 -5.64 20.28
N THR A 355 -5.64 -6.27 19.11
CA THR A 355 -6.77 -6.66 18.26
C THR A 355 -6.57 -8.05 17.68
N ALA A 356 -7.68 -8.71 17.34
CA ALA A 356 -7.64 -10.04 16.75
C ALA A 356 -6.97 -10.03 15.36
N PRO A 357 -6.28 -11.12 14.98
CA PRO A 357 -5.91 -11.34 13.59
C PRO A 357 -7.16 -11.42 12.71
N TRP A 358 -7.00 -11.08 11.43
CA TRP A 358 -8.08 -11.23 10.46
C TRP A 358 -8.00 -12.58 9.74
N ASP A 359 -9.06 -13.37 9.84
CA ASP A 359 -9.28 -14.52 8.96
C ASP A 359 -10.12 -14.08 7.76
N LEU A 360 -9.46 -13.93 6.61
CA LEU A 360 -10.14 -13.47 5.40
C LEU A 360 -11.03 -14.54 4.75
N ASN A 361 -10.99 -15.78 5.23
CA ASN A 361 -11.80 -16.90 4.74
C ASN A 361 -11.82 -16.96 3.20
N THR A 362 -12.99 -16.78 2.57
CA THR A 362 -13.12 -16.91 1.11
C THR A 362 -12.43 -15.75 0.36
N LEU A 363 -12.13 -14.64 1.02
CA LEU A 363 -11.36 -13.52 0.47
C LEU A 363 -9.85 -13.62 0.76
N VAL A 364 -9.33 -14.79 1.16
CA VAL A 364 -7.92 -15.01 1.53
C VAL A 364 -6.90 -14.43 0.53
N GLY A 365 -7.13 -14.56 -0.79
CA GLY A 365 -6.23 -14.02 -1.81
C GLY A 365 -6.07 -12.50 -1.76
N ALA A 366 -7.02 -11.78 -1.17
CA ALA A 366 -6.96 -10.34 -1.03
C ALA A 366 -6.07 -9.86 0.12
N GLY A 367 -5.77 -10.69 1.12
CA GLY A 367 -5.07 -10.18 2.30
C GLY A 367 -4.78 -11.15 3.46
N GLY A 368 -4.98 -12.46 3.28
CA GLY A 368 -4.92 -13.45 4.35
C GLY A 368 -3.56 -14.09 4.59
N ILE A 369 -2.50 -13.63 3.92
CA ILE A 369 -1.16 -14.19 4.08
C ILE A 369 -0.45 -13.58 5.30
N ARG A 370 0.32 -14.42 5.99
CA ARG A 370 1.23 -14.09 7.07
C ARG A 370 2.64 -14.48 6.66
N SER A 371 3.62 -13.62 6.94
CA SER A 371 5.01 -13.85 6.52
C SER A 371 6.00 -13.20 7.48
N THR A 372 7.26 -13.60 7.37
CA THR A 372 8.41 -12.95 8.00
C THR A 372 9.11 -12.00 7.03
N VAL A 373 10.00 -11.16 7.57
CA VAL A 373 10.81 -10.22 6.77
C VAL A 373 11.69 -10.99 5.79
N ASN A 374 12.41 -12.03 6.24
CA ASN A 374 13.36 -12.74 5.39
C ASN A 374 12.68 -13.61 4.32
N ASP A 375 11.46 -14.09 4.55
CA ASP A 375 10.71 -14.74 3.47
C ASP A 375 10.24 -13.73 2.42
N LEU A 376 9.83 -12.52 2.81
CA LEU A 376 9.56 -11.47 1.83
C LEU A 376 10.82 -11.01 1.10
N VAL A 377 12.00 -11.04 1.72
CA VAL A 377 13.28 -10.83 1.03
C VAL A 377 13.48 -11.86 -0.09
N LYS A 378 13.16 -13.14 0.15
CA LYS A 378 13.25 -14.19 -0.90
C LYS A 378 12.28 -13.91 -2.03
N TYR A 379 11.03 -13.57 -1.70
CA TYR A 379 10.01 -13.20 -2.67
C TYR A 379 10.42 -12.00 -3.54
N ILE A 380 10.98 -10.96 -2.94
CA ILE A 380 11.39 -9.76 -3.68
C ILE A 380 12.68 -9.94 -4.47
N ASN A 381 13.61 -10.76 -3.98
CA ASN A 381 14.72 -11.23 -4.81
C ASN A 381 14.21 -12.00 -6.04
N ALA A 382 13.16 -12.83 -5.91
CA ALA A 382 12.57 -13.52 -7.05
C ALA A 382 11.98 -12.54 -8.09
N HIS A 383 11.32 -11.48 -7.63
CA HIS A 383 10.86 -10.39 -8.50
C HIS A 383 11.99 -9.54 -9.12
N MET A 384 13.22 -9.62 -8.59
CA MET A 384 14.43 -9.00 -9.16
C MET A 384 15.32 -10.00 -9.92
N ASP A 385 14.68 -10.90 -10.69
CA ASP A 385 15.32 -11.91 -11.57
C ASP A 385 16.13 -13.01 -10.87
N LYS A 386 15.68 -13.44 -9.69
CA LYS A 386 16.31 -14.56 -8.96
C LYS A 386 15.36 -15.74 -8.72
N ALA A 387 14.26 -15.84 -9.46
CA ALA A 387 13.36 -16.97 -9.36
C ALA A 387 13.86 -18.16 -10.22
N PRO A 388 13.46 -19.41 -9.90
CA PRO A 388 13.59 -20.52 -10.83
C PRO A 388 12.88 -20.22 -12.15
N GLU A 389 13.45 -20.66 -13.29
CA GLU A 389 12.99 -20.28 -14.64
C GLU A 389 11.47 -20.43 -14.86
N LYS A 390 10.89 -21.55 -14.40
CA LYS A 390 9.44 -21.81 -14.52
C LYS A 390 8.59 -20.75 -13.82
N LEU A 391 9.02 -20.30 -12.64
CA LEU A 391 8.33 -19.26 -11.85
C LEU A 391 8.66 -17.85 -12.37
N GLN A 392 9.86 -17.65 -12.92
CA GLN A 392 10.30 -16.34 -13.43
C GLN A 392 9.36 -15.82 -14.52
N LYS A 393 8.93 -16.69 -15.46
CA LYS A 393 7.97 -16.29 -16.51
C LYS A 393 6.64 -15.76 -15.96
N ALA A 394 6.12 -16.38 -14.91
CA ALA A 394 4.90 -15.93 -14.25
C ALA A 394 5.13 -14.59 -13.53
N ILE A 395 6.26 -14.46 -12.83
CA ILE A 395 6.68 -13.22 -12.16
C ILE A 395 6.80 -12.06 -13.17
N ASP A 396 7.46 -12.27 -14.30
CA ASP A 396 7.65 -11.24 -15.33
C ASP A 396 6.30 -10.78 -15.92
N LEU A 397 5.35 -11.71 -16.10
CA LEU A 397 4.00 -11.38 -16.52
C LEU A 397 3.28 -10.48 -15.50
N THR A 398 3.56 -10.62 -14.20
CA THR A 398 2.97 -9.72 -13.19
C THR A 398 3.45 -8.27 -13.26
N HIS A 399 4.58 -8.02 -13.93
CA HIS A 399 5.17 -6.70 -14.10
C HIS A 399 4.67 -5.95 -15.33
N GLN A 400 4.01 -6.64 -16.26
CA GLN A 400 3.42 -6.02 -17.44
C GLN A 400 2.27 -5.10 -17.04
N VAL A 401 2.26 -3.87 -17.55
CA VAL A 401 1.17 -2.92 -17.31
C VAL A 401 -0.12 -3.47 -17.93
N THR A 402 -1.14 -3.65 -17.10
CA THR A 402 -2.47 -4.15 -17.53
C THR A 402 -3.58 -3.12 -17.35
N PHE A 403 -3.30 -2.03 -16.64
CA PHE A 403 -4.19 -0.88 -16.52
C PHE A 403 -3.35 0.39 -16.35
N GLU A 404 -3.71 1.44 -17.09
CA GLU A 404 -3.11 2.76 -16.98
C GLU A 404 -4.17 3.84 -17.18
N LYS A 405 -4.30 4.74 -16.19
CA LYS A 405 -5.13 5.94 -16.30
C LYS A 405 -4.61 7.04 -15.39
N GLY A 406 -4.18 8.15 -15.99
CA GLY A 406 -3.53 9.24 -15.26
C GLY A 406 -2.29 8.73 -14.53
N GLN A 407 -2.21 8.93 -13.22
CA GLN A 407 -1.09 8.47 -12.39
C GLN A 407 -1.23 7.03 -11.88
N THR A 408 -2.35 6.36 -12.19
CA THR A 408 -2.59 4.99 -11.74
C THR A 408 -2.10 4.02 -12.80
N ILE A 409 -0.97 3.35 -12.52
CA ILE A 409 -0.39 2.33 -13.40
C ILE A 409 -0.31 1.03 -12.60
N ILE A 410 -0.91 -0.04 -13.13
CA ILE A 410 -1.09 -1.32 -12.42
C ILE A 410 -0.59 -2.45 -13.31
N GLY A 411 0.28 -3.30 -12.75
CA GLY A 411 0.63 -4.61 -13.29
C GLY A 411 -0.45 -5.65 -12.98
N LEU A 412 -0.08 -6.92 -12.78
CA LEU A 412 -0.97 -7.85 -12.08
C LEU A 412 -0.65 -7.76 -10.59
N GLY A 413 -1.57 -7.20 -9.81
CA GLY A 413 -1.44 -7.08 -8.36
C GLY A 413 -0.36 -6.10 -7.88
N TRP A 414 0.46 -5.53 -8.75
CA TRP A 414 1.47 -4.52 -8.41
C TRP A 414 1.03 -3.12 -8.83
N HIS A 415 1.13 -2.16 -7.92
CA HIS A 415 1.18 -0.75 -8.31
C HIS A 415 2.57 -0.45 -8.85
N THR A 416 2.65 0.23 -9.98
CA THR A 416 3.91 0.63 -10.58
C THR A 416 3.90 2.09 -10.98
N GLY A 417 5.08 2.68 -11.17
CA GLY A 417 5.22 4.06 -11.59
C GLY A 417 6.66 4.53 -11.60
N LYS A 418 6.90 5.64 -12.30
CA LYS A 418 8.23 6.27 -12.33
C LYS A 418 8.43 7.19 -11.14
N MET A 419 9.48 6.94 -10.36
CA MET A 419 10.04 7.88 -9.38
C MET A 419 11.36 8.41 -9.91
N LYS A 420 11.35 9.58 -10.56
CA LYS A 420 12.47 10.06 -11.39
C LYS A 420 12.81 9.02 -12.47
N GLU A 421 14.05 8.54 -12.50
CA GLU A 421 14.53 7.51 -13.43
C GLU A 421 14.29 6.07 -12.93
N GLN A 422 13.56 5.86 -11.81
CA GLN A 422 13.33 4.53 -11.23
C GLN A 422 11.93 4.03 -11.55
N THR A 423 11.80 2.84 -12.10
CA THR A 423 10.51 2.13 -12.15
C THR A 423 10.32 1.37 -10.85
N ILE A 424 9.38 1.83 -10.02
CA ILE A 424 9.12 1.22 -8.71
C ILE A 424 7.88 0.35 -8.80
N PHE A 425 8.03 -0.92 -8.42
CA PHE A 425 6.91 -1.80 -8.12
C PHE A 425 6.67 -1.79 -6.62
N GLN A 426 5.41 -1.64 -6.20
CA GLN A 426 5.06 -1.57 -4.78
C GLN A 426 3.69 -2.15 -4.49
N HIS A 427 3.53 -2.60 -3.25
CA HIS A 427 2.21 -2.83 -2.66
C HIS A 427 2.27 -2.61 -1.15
N SER A 428 1.34 -1.82 -0.60
CA SER A 428 1.15 -1.69 0.85
C SER A 428 0.14 -2.71 1.37
N GLY A 429 0.21 -3.06 2.65
CA GLY A 429 -0.74 -3.95 3.29
C GLY A 429 -1.23 -3.38 4.61
N GLY A 430 -2.47 -3.74 4.96
CA GLY A 430 -3.04 -3.38 6.24
C GLY A 430 -4.15 -4.33 6.65
N THR A 431 -4.17 -4.65 7.95
CA THR A 431 -5.24 -5.38 8.62
C THR A 431 -5.69 -4.60 9.87
N GLY A 432 -6.45 -5.24 10.77
CA GLY A 432 -6.88 -4.62 12.02
C GLY A 432 -5.71 -4.16 12.89
N GLY A 433 -4.62 -4.94 12.90
CA GLY A 433 -3.48 -4.74 13.79
C GLY A 433 -2.14 -4.48 13.11
N PHE A 434 -2.06 -4.54 11.77
CA PHE A 434 -0.79 -4.53 11.05
C PHE A 434 -0.77 -3.49 9.91
N ARG A 435 0.41 -2.95 9.62
CA ARG A 435 0.70 -2.15 8.43
C ARG A 435 2.03 -2.57 7.84
N THR A 436 2.05 -2.70 6.53
CA THR A 436 3.18 -3.28 5.82
C THR A 436 3.42 -2.56 4.49
N LEU A 437 4.66 -2.60 4.02
CA LEU A 437 5.03 -2.14 2.68
C LEU A 437 6.03 -3.11 2.09
N VAL A 438 5.87 -3.36 0.79
CA VAL A 438 6.94 -3.86 -0.05
C VAL A 438 7.09 -2.96 -1.26
N ALA A 439 8.32 -2.56 -1.58
CA ALA A 439 8.64 -1.80 -2.77
C ALA A 439 10.01 -2.19 -3.31
N PHE A 440 10.18 -2.23 -4.63
CA PHE A 440 11.46 -2.55 -5.25
C PHE A 440 11.65 -1.89 -6.60
N ASP A 441 12.92 -1.72 -6.95
CA ASP A 441 13.43 -1.28 -8.24
C ASP A 441 14.29 -2.40 -8.82
N LYS A 442 13.79 -3.01 -9.89
CA LYS A 442 14.43 -4.14 -10.56
C LYS A 442 15.77 -3.75 -11.19
N GLU A 443 15.82 -2.60 -11.87
CA GLU A 443 16.99 -2.14 -12.61
C GLU A 443 18.14 -1.80 -11.66
N ASN A 444 17.81 -1.14 -10.55
CA ASN A 444 18.81 -0.73 -9.55
C ASN A 444 19.06 -1.79 -8.48
N LYS A 445 18.35 -2.93 -8.51
CA LYS A 445 18.48 -4.05 -7.56
C LYS A 445 18.31 -3.59 -6.11
N ILE A 446 17.35 -2.70 -5.87
CA ILE A 446 17.01 -2.18 -4.54
C ILE A 446 15.61 -2.66 -4.16
N GLY A 447 15.45 -3.15 -2.93
CA GLY A 447 14.15 -3.54 -2.40
C GLY A 447 14.01 -3.13 -0.94
N VAL A 448 12.79 -2.82 -0.51
CA VAL A 448 12.47 -2.49 0.88
C VAL A 448 11.20 -3.22 1.29
N MET A 449 11.28 -3.85 2.46
CA MET A 449 10.14 -4.48 3.13
C MET A 449 10.04 -3.89 4.53
N VAL A 450 8.87 -3.42 4.94
CA VAL A 450 8.60 -2.90 6.30
C VAL A 450 7.36 -3.59 6.85
N LEU A 451 7.46 -4.21 8.01
CA LEU A 451 6.38 -4.93 8.69
C LEU A 451 6.19 -4.38 10.10
N SER A 452 5.02 -3.79 10.37
CA SER A 452 4.64 -3.26 11.68
C SER A 452 3.48 -4.05 12.26
N ASN A 453 3.55 -4.38 13.55
CA ASN A 453 2.45 -4.96 14.33
C ASN A 453 1.54 -3.89 14.95
N THR A 454 1.56 -2.67 14.41
CA THR A 454 0.61 -1.60 14.73
C THR A 454 -0.03 -1.09 13.45
N ALA A 455 -1.32 -0.78 13.51
CA ALA A 455 -2.12 -0.22 12.42
C ALA A 455 -1.76 1.25 12.08
N GLU A 456 -0.48 1.58 12.12
CA GLU A 456 0.09 2.89 11.86
C GLU A 456 0.87 2.89 10.53
N GLU A 457 0.71 3.92 9.71
CA GLU A 457 1.19 3.90 8.32
C GLU A 457 2.72 3.83 8.21
N VAL A 458 3.22 2.90 7.40
CA VAL A 458 4.66 2.66 7.18
C VAL A 458 5.12 3.00 5.77
N ALA A 459 4.21 3.29 4.83
CA ALA A 459 4.56 3.44 3.41
C ALA A 459 5.61 4.55 3.17
N LEU A 460 5.43 5.72 3.78
CA LEU A 460 6.38 6.84 3.65
C LEU A 460 7.77 6.48 4.17
N MET A 461 7.84 5.71 5.26
CA MET A 461 9.08 5.21 5.84
C MET A 461 9.81 4.32 4.82
N GLY A 462 9.11 3.34 4.24
CA GLY A 462 9.72 2.43 3.28
C GLY A 462 10.15 3.11 1.98
N PHE A 463 9.38 4.06 1.44
CA PHE A 463 9.80 4.85 0.27
C PHE A 463 10.99 5.76 0.57
N ALA A 464 11.14 6.27 1.79
CA ALA A 464 12.33 7.03 2.18
C ALA A 464 13.61 6.17 2.19
N LEU A 465 13.46 4.89 2.54
CA LEU A 465 14.55 3.89 2.55
C LEU A 465 14.91 3.37 1.16
N LEU A 466 13.94 3.36 0.23
CA LEU A 466 14.15 2.89 -1.15
C LEU A 466 15.04 3.83 -1.99
N LYS A 467 15.15 5.10 -1.60
CA LYS A 467 15.96 6.09 -2.31
C LYS A 467 17.43 5.70 -2.35
N LYS A 468 18.03 5.79 -3.55
CA LYS A 468 19.45 5.53 -3.84
C LYS A 468 20.39 6.13 -2.80
#